data_AF-A0A933KB86-F1
#
_entry.id   AF-A0A933KB86-F1
#
_cell.length_a   1.000
_cell.length_b   1.000
_cell.length_c   1.000
_cell.angle_alpha   90.00
_cell.angle_beta   90.00
_cell.angle_gamma   90.00
#
_symmetry.space_group_name_H-M   'P 1'
#
loop_
_entity.id
_entity.type
_entity.pdbx_description
1 polymer ?
#
loop_
_entity_poly.entity_id
_entity_poly.type
_entity_poly.pdbx_seq_one_letter_code
_entity_poly.pdbx_strand_id
1 'polypeptide(L)'
;MSLKRLVAATLLTGVLGLTGAGRMAVGADAPAPTAARPDGATAGKLIPSSGGAWTVKRDWTRREVTLHGQWVTRLYEKKSAGTYKQRGAKLPQIVQDREMNLLLQEGFADDNNDPRVCNAAALAVMNSANACGTFPILMHIYYCAIRGLPVTFTRVDSNGGDIRYSTGNHPIKRFDPLSYPDLASFTRAVFFGSSNYTTGNWRTAPDLEGTDTVPVAVSAESTVPGLTLLYNSDGHGLMVGRVSSSGNVNILDAHPDGSITSGQSLAAVESVLRSLPERRRDRWYAGWRMIRLARCVPDKDGKVVGVRPFTNDEMRPYGYSDEQYTDIVAMNKGQPVLVNGRPTLVKSFPEYVRKRLQTSEQLNPYSTVKDWTNQLRTLFTERALFVEQAWDDVQRGGPIALPDNKNIYQAEGRWEKWSSPSSDCDRKGAYFLGVEQLEEMVREFDPSTNALILSGFGREIKSRKELAEAILKVKKESFDGATIDYTTSRGRTVRLTLSDVEKRLFLMSFDPNHAPEIRWGAALDSTEAAGFRQMITPLASGGSMSAVEAYRREQRLRYRLSRKEGRTSFDDVDNPAGPLKQLLEERLARYLGMNP
;
A
#
# COMPACT_ATOMS: atom_id res chain seq x y z
N MET A 1 60.43 4.87 29.93
CA MET A 1 59.12 5.47 29.57
C MET A 1 59.30 6.21 28.25
N SER A 2 58.53 5.81 27.22
CA SER A 2 58.33 6.46 25.91
C SER A 2 59.54 6.71 25.00
N LEU A 3 59.57 6.05 23.83
CA LEU A 3 60.47 6.39 22.73
C LEU A 3 59.71 6.43 21.39
N LYS A 4 59.98 7.49 20.62
CA LYS A 4 59.53 7.74 19.25
C LYS A 4 60.40 6.97 18.22
N ARG A 5 59.81 6.75 17.02
CA ARG A 5 60.36 6.86 15.63
C ARG A 5 60.46 5.60 14.74
N LEU A 6 60.16 5.89 13.45
CA LEU A 6 60.61 5.31 12.15
C LEU A 6 60.04 3.95 11.69
N VAL A 7 59.26 3.90 10.59
CA VAL A 7 59.62 3.81 9.14
C VAL A 7 60.23 2.46 8.73
N ALA A 8 59.53 1.70 7.89
CA ALA A 8 60.10 0.95 6.77
C ALA A 8 59.00 0.44 5.83
N ALA A 9 59.18 0.74 4.53
CA ALA A 9 58.42 0.21 3.42
C ALA A 9 58.92 -1.20 3.04
N THR A 10 58.05 -2.04 2.47
CA THR A 10 58.47 -3.11 1.57
C THR A 10 57.42 -3.29 0.48
N LEU A 11 57.81 -2.93 -0.74
CA LEU A 11 57.17 -3.33 -1.99
C LEU A 11 57.43 -4.82 -2.23
N LEU A 12 56.41 -5.57 -2.63
CA LEU A 12 56.60 -6.69 -3.54
C LEU A 12 55.52 -6.67 -4.63
N THR A 13 56.01 -6.58 -5.86
CA THR A 13 55.30 -6.62 -7.13
C THR A 13 54.81 -8.04 -7.46
N GLY A 14 53.59 -8.12 -8.01
CA GLY A 14 53.07 -9.31 -8.68
C GLY A 14 51.97 -8.90 -9.66
N VAL A 15 52.29 -8.92 -10.95
CA VAL A 15 51.40 -8.63 -12.09
C VAL A 15 50.79 -9.93 -12.61
N LEU A 16 49.49 -9.91 -12.92
CA LEU A 16 48.67 -10.77 -13.82
C LEU A 16 47.25 -10.85 -13.21
N GLY A 17 46.12 -10.64 -13.85
CA GLY A 17 45.72 -10.39 -15.23
C GLY A 17 44.21 -10.08 -15.24
N LEU A 18 43.69 -9.69 -16.40
CA LEU A 18 42.38 -9.11 -16.65
C LEU A 18 41.14 -9.99 -16.36
N THR A 19 39.99 -9.29 -16.33
CA THR A 19 38.59 -9.71 -16.60
C THR A 19 37.71 -10.07 -15.40
N GLY A 20 36.53 -9.43 -15.32
CA GLY A 20 35.44 -9.90 -14.48
C GLY A 20 34.51 -8.82 -13.93
N ALA A 21 33.40 -8.59 -14.63
CA ALA A 21 32.21 -7.81 -14.25
C ALA A 21 31.97 -7.59 -12.74
N GLY A 22 31.97 -6.32 -12.31
CA GLY A 22 31.51 -5.91 -10.99
C GLY A 22 30.00 -6.07 -10.84
N ARG A 23 29.56 -7.14 -10.16
CA ARG A 23 28.24 -7.22 -9.55
C ARG A 23 28.20 -6.25 -8.37
N MET A 24 27.37 -5.21 -8.45
CA MET A 24 26.93 -4.47 -7.27
C MET A 24 26.17 -5.43 -6.35
N ALA A 25 26.78 -5.78 -5.22
CA ALA A 25 26.11 -6.47 -4.13
C ALA A 25 25.09 -5.51 -3.52
N VAL A 26 23.81 -5.84 -3.66
CA VAL A 26 22.71 -5.20 -2.92
C VAL A 26 22.80 -5.73 -1.49
N GLY A 27 23.25 -4.88 -0.57
CA GLY A 27 23.35 -5.19 0.85
C GLY A 27 21.98 -5.51 1.43
N ALA A 28 21.79 -6.77 1.80
CA ALA A 28 20.67 -7.26 2.59
C ALA A 28 21.08 -7.28 4.06
N ASP A 29 21.11 -6.11 4.71
CA ASP A 29 21.30 -6.02 6.16
C ASP A 29 20.00 -5.55 6.80
N ALA A 30 19.09 -6.50 7.02
CA ALA A 30 18.08 -6.36 8.06
C ALA A 30 18.72 -6.84 9.37
N PRO A 31 18.74 -6.03 10.45
CA PRO A 31 19.33 -6.47 11.70
C PRO A 31 18.51 -7.64 12.25
N ALA A 32 19.21 -8.74 12.57
CA ALA A 32 18.62 -9.89 13.25
C ALA A 32 18.23 -9.48 14.69
N PRO A 33 16.96 -9.65 15.11
CA PRO A 33 16.60 -9.39 16.50
C PRO A 33 17.08 -10.54 17.38
N THR A 34 18.11 -10.30 18.18
CA THR A 34 18.52 -11.17 19.30
C THR A 34 17.77 -10.81 20.57
N ALA A 35 16.85 -11.68 21.02
CA ALA A 35 16.78 -12.26 22.37
C ALA A 35 15.40 -12.90 22.62
N ALA A 36 15.43 -14.03 23.33
CA ALA A 36 14.45 -15.11 23.37
C ALA A 36 13.09 -14.89 24.10
N ARG A 37 12.09 -15.64 23.59
CA ARG A 37 10.83 -16.20 24.14
C ARG A 37 9.65 -15.27 24.51
N PRO A 38 8.43 -15.64 24.05
CA PRO A 38 7.63 -16.61 24.79
C PRO A 38 7.34 -17.86 23.94
N ASP A 39 8.31 -18.76 23.82
CA ASP A 39 7.96 -20.15 23.57
C ASP A 39 7.47 -20.66 24.93
N GLY A 40 6.14 -20.74 25.06
CA GLY A 40 5.49 -21.29 26.24
C GLY A 40 6.05 -22.68 26.55
N ALA A 41 6.35 -22.89 27.82
CA ALA A 41 6.72 -24.19 28.35
C ALA A 41 5.65 -25.25 28.01
N THR A 42 6.14 -26.40 27.54
CA THR A 42 5.49 -27.73 27.55
C THR A 42 4.07 -27.81 26.96
N ALA A 43 3.95 -27.74 25.64
CA ALA A 43 2.90 -28.50 24.94
C ALA A 43 3.54 -29.78 24.41
N GLY A 44 2.91 -30.94 24.63
CA GLY A 44 3.31 -32.19 23.99
C GLY A 44 3.46 -32.02 22.47
N LYS A 45 4.23 -32.89 21.82
CA LYS A 45 4.43 -32.86 20.37
C LYS A 45 3.06 -32.83 19.67
N LEU A 46 2.72 -31.72 19.01
CA LEU A 46 1.48 -31.61 18.25
C LEU A 46 1.43 -32.68 17.17
N ILE A 47 0.33 -33.41 17.10
CA ILE A 47 0.02 -34.36 16.04
C ILE A 47 -0.88 -33.63 15.04
N PRO A 48 -0.51 -33.55 13.75
CA PRO A 48 -1.29 -32.82 12.75
C PRO A 48 -2.75 -33.26 12.64
N SER A 49 -3.62 -32.37 12.15
CA SER A 49 -5.03 -32.68 11.94
C SER A 49 -5.21 -33.84 10.94
N SER A 50 -6.21 -34.69 11.15
CA SER A 50 -6.50 -35.82 10.24
C SER A 50 -7.31 -35.44 9.00
N GLY A 51 -7.69 -34.17 8.86
CA GLY A 51 -8.50 -33.65 7.78
C GLY A 51 -8.63 -32.13 7.84
N GLY A 52 -9.52 -31.59 7.02
CA GLY A 52 -9.71 -30.16 6.81
C GLY A 52 -9.31 -29.73 5.41
N ALA A 53 -9.51 -28.45 5.12
CA ALA A 53 -9.16 -27.81 3.85
C ALA A 53 -7.67 -27.97 3.52
N TRP A 54 -6.85 -28.09 4.57
CA TRP A 54 -5.48 -28.57 4.56
C TRP A 54 -5.15 -29.18 5.93
N THR A 55 -4.06 -29.96 5.99
CA THR A 55 -3.53 -30.46 7.25
C THR A 55 -2.94 -29.33 8.07
N VAL A 56 -3.52 -29.06 9.24
CA VAL A 56 -2.99 -28.09 10.22
C VAL A 56 -1.94 -28.79 11.07
N LYS A 57 -0.71 -28.26 11.07
CA LYS A 57 0.49 -28.93 11.59
C LYS A 57 1.08 -28.29 12.84
N ARG A 58 0.95 -26.96 12.99
CA ARG A 58 1.65 -26.19 14.03
C ARG A 58 1.01 -24.82 14.25
N ASP A 59 1.27 -24.24 15.42
CA ASP A 59 0.86 -22.87 15.76
C ASP A 59 1.65 -21.79 15.00
N TRP A 60 1.08 -20.59 14.93
CA TRP A 60 1.83 -19.39 14.57
C TRP A 60 2.94 -19.11 15.59
N THR A 61 4.12 -18.77 15.08
CA THR A 61 5.31 -18.42 15.87
C THR A 61 5.95 -17.16 15.31
N ARG A 62 6.87 -16.53 16.05
CA ARG A 62 7.70 -15.43 15.54
C ARG A 62 8.43 -15.78 14.26
N ARG A 63 8.95 -17.01 14.15
CA ARG A 63 9.61 -17.50 12.94
C ARG A 63 8.66 -17.49 11.75
N GLU A 64 7.43 -17.98 11.90
CA GLU A 64 6.44 -17.97 10.81
C GLU A 64 6.00 -16.55 10.44
N VAL A 65 5.91 -15.64 11.41
CA VAL A 65 5.67 -14.21 11.15
C VAL A 65 6.79 -13.60 10.32
N THR A 66 8.06 -13.88 10.62
CA THR A 66 9.21 -13.43 9.82
C THR A 66 9.18 -13.99 8.41
N LEU A 67 8.92 -15.29 8.26
CA LEU A 67 8.83 -15.96 6.95
C LEU A 67 7.70 -15.38 6.09
N HIS A 68 6.53 -15.09 6.69
CA HIS A 68 5.44 -14.40 5.99
C HIS A 68 5.87 -13.02 5.49
N GLY A 69 6.54 -12.24 6.34
CA GLY A 69 7.06 -10.92 5.96
C GLY A 69 8.04 -10.98 4.79
N GLN A 70 8.97 -11.95 4.80
CA GLN A 70 9.94 -12.16 3.72
C GLN A 70 9.24 -12.55 2.40
N TRP A 71 8.25 -13.45 2.47
CA TRP A 71 7.46 -13.86 1.32
C TRP A 71 6.73 -12.68 0.67
N VAL A 72 6.01 -11.86 1.45
CA VAL A 72 5.30 -10.71 0.90
C VAL A 72 6.24 -9.61 0.41
N THR A 73 7.35 -9.36 1.10
CA THR A 73 8.38 -8.42 0.63
C THR A 73 8.91 -8.83 -0.74
N ARG A 74 9.13 -10.13 -0.96
CA ARG A 74 9.55 -10.64 -2.27
C ARG A 74 8.50 -10.42 -3.36
N LEU A 75 7.22 -10.65 -3.04
CA LEU A 75 6.12 -10.33 -3.96
C LEU A 75 6.13 -8.86 -4.35
N TYR A 76 6.28 -7.97 -3.37
CA TYR A 76 6.37 -6.52 -3.59
C TYR A 76 7.55 -6.16 -4.50
N GLU A 77 8.75 -6.68 -4.23
CA GLU A 77 9.95 -6.42 -5.04
C GLU A 77 9.76 -6.83 -6.51
N LYS A 78 9.14 -7.99 -6.74
CA LYS A 78 8.89 -8.47 -8.10
C LYS A 78 7.78 -7.69 -8.79
N LYS A 79 6.76 -7.24 -8.06
CA LYS A 79 5.70 -6.37 -8.58
C LYS A 79 6.19 -4.97 -8.92
N SER A 80 7.16 -4.43 -8.17
CA SER A 80 7.69 -3.08 -8.37
C SER A 80 8.85 -3.03 -9.36
N ALA A 81 9.79 -3.98 -9.27
CA ALA A 81 11.06 -3.93 -10.00
C ALA A 81 11.35 -5.19 -10.84
N GLY A 82 10.46 -6.17 -10.87
CA GLY A 82 10.60 -7.40 -11.67
C GLY A 82 10.47 -7.16 -13.18
N THR A 83 10.39 -8.24 -13.95
CA THR A 83 10.16 -8.17 -15.40
C THR A 83 8.80 -7.54 -15.75
N TYR A 84 8.57 -7.13 -17.00
CA TYR A 84 7.26 -6.63 -17.44
C TYR A 84 6.11 -7.59 -17.07
N LYS A 85 6.32 -8.91 -17.25
CA LYS A 85 5.35 -9.95 -16.87
C LYS A 85 5.09 -9.97 -15.36
N GLN A 86 6.14 -9.89 -14.54
CA GLN A 86 6.01 -9.89 -13.08
C GLN A 86 5.30 -8.63 -12.58
N ARG A 87 5.63 -7.46 -13.11
CA ARG A 87 4.94 -6.20 -12.77
C ARG A 87 3.46 -6.22 -13.18
N GLY A 88 3.12 -6.85 -14.31
CA GLY A 88 1.73 -7.04 -14.74
C GLY A 88 1.01 -8.27 -14.17
N ALA A 89 1.68 -9.09 -13.35
CA ALA A 89 1.13 -10.37 -12.89
C ALA A 89 -0.11 -10.17 -12.00
N LYS A 90 -1.16 -10.96 -12.27
CA LYS A 90 -2.34 -11.12 -11.41
C LYS A 90 -2.14 -12.33 -10.50
N LEU A 91 -3.08 -12.57 -9.59
CA LEU A 91 -2.98 -13.64 -8.59
C LEU A 91 -2.60 -15.02 -9.18
N PRO A 92 -3.20 -15.50 -10.28
CA PRO A 92 -2.85 -16.79 -10.87
C PRO A 92 -1.39 -16.90 -11.32
N GLN A 93 -0.85 -15.83 -11.89
CA GLN A 93 0.56 -15.79 -12.29
C GLN A 93 1.47 -15.68 -11.07
N ILE A 94 1.10 -14.87 -10.07
CA ILE A 94 1.89 -14.68 -8.85
C ILE A 94 2.08 -15.99 -8.11
N VAL A 95 1.01 -16.76 -7.89
CA VAL A 95 1.11 -17.98 -7.08
C VAL A 95 1.85 -19.12 -7.79
N GLN A 96 2.06 -19.03 -9.10
CA GLN A 96 2.76 -20.04 -9.92
C GLN A 96 4.21 -19.65 -10.27
N ASP A 97 4.58 -18.37 -10.18
CA ASP A 97 5.92 -17.89 -10.49
C ASP A 97 6.88 -18.16 -9.32
N ARG A 98 7.84 -19.08 -9.51
CA ARG A 98 8.85 -19.44 -8.48
C ARG A 98 9.77 -18.30 -8.07
N GLU A 99 9.97 -17.29 -8.92
CA GLU A 99 10.78 -16.14 -8.55
C GLU A 99 10.01 -15.14 -7.68
N MET A 100 8.69 -15.04 -7.87
CA MET A 100 7.80 -14.21 -7.04
C MET A 100 7.45 -14.90 -5.73
N ASN A 101 7.10 -16.18 -5.82
CA ASN A 101 6.51 -16.93 -4.73
C ASN A 101 7.55 -17.81 -4.03
N LEU A 102 8.15 -17.28 -2.96
CA LEU A 102 9.12 -18.03 -2.14
C LEU A 102 8.57 -19.36 -1.60
N LEU A 103 7.25 -19.52 -1.48
CA LEU A 103 6.63 -20.78 -1.05
C LEU A 103 6.80 -21.92 -2.06
N LEU A 104 7.20 -21.63 -3.30
CA LEU A 104 7.53 -22.64 -4.32
C LEU A 104 9.03 -22.95 -4.38
N GLN A 105 9.87 -22.25 -3.61
CA GLN A 105 11.31 -22.48 -3.58
C GLN A 105 11.65 -23.52 -2.53
N GLU A 106 12.48 -24.49 -2.93
CA GLU A 106 13.09 -25.45 -2.01
C GLU A 106 13.99 -24.69 -1.01
N GLY A 107 13.94 -25.08 0.26
CA GLY A 107 14.80 -24.51 1.31
C GLY A 107 14.36 -23.17 1.92
N PHE A 108 13.33 -22.47 1.43
CA PHE A 108 12.90 -21.19 2.05
C PHE A 108 12.41 -21.35 3.49
N ALA A 109 11.74 -22.46 3.81
CA ALA A 109 11.06 -22.66 5.10
C ALA A 109 11.04 -24.12 5.58
N ASP A 110 12.18 -24.82 5.39
CA ASP A 110 12.46 -26.21 5.83
C ASP A 110 11.55 -27.30 5.20
N ASP A 111 11.21 -27.17 3.92
CA ASP A 111 10.54 -28.19 3.07
C ASP A 111 9.28 -28.88 3.63
N ASN A 112 8.41 -28.10 4.29
CA ASN A 112 7.08 -28.55 4.74
C ASN A 112 5.89 -27.89 4.02
N ASN A 113 6.18 -27.20 2.91
CA ASN A 113 5.18 -26.55 2.06
C ASN A 113 4.39 -27.63 1.29
N ASP A 114 3.07 -27.49 1.23
CA ASP A 114 2.25 -28.27 0.29
C ASP A 114 1.57 -27.34 -0.73
N PRO A 115 2.27 -26.94 -1.80
CA PRO A 115 1.68 -26.08 -2.82
C PRO A 115 0.52 -26.76 -3.58
N ARG A 116 0.38 -28.09 -3.52
CA ARG A 116 -0.69 -28.84 -4.21
C ARG A 116 -2.06 -28.57 -3.60
N VAL A 117 -2.11 -28.08 -2.35
CA VAL A 117 -3.34 -27.62 -1.69
C VAL A 117 -4.02 -26.51 -2.50
N CYS A 118 -3.25 -25.63 -3.14
CA CYS A 118 -3.76 -24.63 -4.06
C CYS A 118 -3.88 -25.21 -5.49
N ASN A 119 -4.89 -26.06 -5.68
CA ASN A 119 -5.21 -26.61 -6.99
C ASN A 119 -5.97 -25.59 -7.88
N ALA A 120 -6.27 -25.98 -9.13
CA ALA A 120 -6.95 -25.11 -10.08
C ALA A 120 -8.32 -24.59 -9.60
N ALA A 121 -9.08 -25.41 -8.85
CA ALA A 121 -10.38 -25.00 -8.31
C ALA A 121 -10.22 -23.96 -7.20
N ALA A 122 -9.25 -24.16 -6.29
CA ALA A 122 -8.93 -23.17 -5.26
C ALA A 122 -8.47 -21.86 -5.89
N LEU A 123 -7.57 -21.92 -6.87
CA LEU A 123 -7.06 -20.73 -7.55
C LEU A 123 -8.15 -19.95 -8.27
N ALA A 124 -9.09 -20.62 -8.93
CA ALA A 124 -10.22 -19.97 -9.58
C ALA A 124 -11.07 -19.19 -8.56
N VAL A 125 -11.41 -19.80 -7.43
CA VAL A 125 -12.18 -19.14 -6.35
C VAL A 125 -11.42 -17.96 -5.76
N MET A 126 -10.13 -18.15 -5.47
CA MET A 126 -9.29 -17.09 -4.92
C MET A 126 -9.20 -15.89 -5.88
N ASN A 127 -8.99 -16.15 -7.17
CA ASN A 127 -8.94 -15.09 -8.17
C ASN A 127 -10.27 -14.32 -8.28
N SER A 128 -11.41 -15.01 -8.17
CA SER A 128 -12.73 -14.36 -8.15
C SER A 128 -12.99 -13.54 -6.88
N ALA A 129 -12.34 -13.86 -5.76
CA ALA A 129 -12.47 -13.13 -4.51
C ALA A 129 -11.50 -11.93 -4.42
N ASN A 130 -10.56 -11.77 -5.34
CA ASN A 130 -9.47 -10.81 -5.24
C ASN A 130 -9.94 -9.36 -5.46
N ALA A 131 -9.93 -8.57 -4.38
CA ALA A 131 -10.20 -7.13 -4.36
C ALA A 131 -9.50 -6.50 -3.14
N CYS A 132 -9.46 -5.17 -3.04
CA CYS A 132 -8.67 -4.49 -2.01
C CYS A 132 -9.04 -4.90 -0.57
N GLY A 133 -10.33 -5.00 -0.27
CA GLY A 133 -10.82 -5.39 1.07
C GLY A 133 -10.61 -6.86 1.44
N THR A 134 -10.39 -7.75 0.46
CA THR A 134 -10.28 -9.21 0.66
C THR A 134 -8.87 -9.74 0.42
N PHE A 135 -8.06 -9.06 -0.39
CA PHE A 135 -6.73 -9.48 -0.81
C PHE A 135 -5.78 -9.78 0.35
N PRO A 136 -5.68 -8.95 1.41
CA PRO A 136 -4.78 -9.29 2.51
C PRO A 136 -5.15 -10.59 3.21
N ILE A 137 -6.46 -10.81 3.38
CA ILE A 137 -6.99 -12.04 3.99
C ILE A 137 -6.78 -13.24 3.08
N LEU A 138 -6.99 -13.06 1.77
CA LEU A 138 -6.79 -14.09 0.77
C LEU A 138 -5.32 -14.57 0.74
N MET A 139 -4.38 -13.63 0.80
CA MET A 139 -2.95 -13.93 0.84
C MET A 139 -2.55 -14.63 2.14
N HIS A 140 -3.15 -14.24 3.27
CA HIS A 140 -2.96 -14.93 4.54
C HIS A 140 -3.49 -16.37 4.51
N ILE A 141 -4.70 -16.59 3.96
CA ILE A 141 -5.26 -17.94 3.76
C ILE A 141 -4.32 -18.79 2.91
N TYR A 142 -3.84 -18.24 1.80
CA TYR A 142 -2.91 -18.93 0.90
C TYR A 142 -1.63 -19.36 1.63
N TYR A 143 -1.01 -18.45 2.38
CA TYR A 143 0.18 -18.75 3.17
C TYR A 143 -0.10 -19.86 4.20
N CYS A 144 -1.20 -19.73 4.96
CA CYS A 144 -1.59 -20.72 5.96
C CYS A 144 -1.83 -22.11 5.36
N ALA A 145 -2.51 -22.18 4.21
CA ALA A 145 -2.82 -23.43 3.53
C ALA A 145 -1.56 -24.17 3.08
N ILE A 146 -0.60 -23.46 2.48
CA ILE A 146 0.64 -24.07 2.01
C ILE A 146 1.55 -24.45 3.18
N ARG A 147 1.62 -23.60 4.21
CA ARG A 147 2.47 -23.84 5.38
C ARG A 147 1.88 -24.85 6.36
N GLY A 148 0.58 -25.11 6.31
CA GLY A 148 -0.11 -25.94 7.30
C GLY A 148 -0.31 -25.23 8.64
N LEU A 149 -0.63 -23.94 8.61
CA LEU A 149 -0.90 -23.12 9.80
C LEU A 149 -2.41 -23.01 10.06
N PRO A 150 -2.83 -22.82 11.32
CA PRO A 150 -4.20 -22.51 11.67
C PRO A 150 -4.57 -21.11 11.19
N VAL A 151 -5.85 -20.94 10.86
CA VAL A 151 -6.45 -19.64 10.58
C VAL A 151 -7.91 -19.67 11.02
N THR A 152 -8.45 -18.53 11.40
CA THR A 152 -9.88 -18.37 11.68
C THR A 152 -10.38 -17.09 11.05
N PHE A 153 -11.60 -17.14 10.49
CA PHE A 153 -12.32 -15.96 10.04
C PHE A 153 -13.68 -15.88 10.68
N THR A 154 -14.24 -14.69 10.72
CA THR A 154 -15.56 -14.47 11.28
C THR A 154 -16.51 -13.86 10.28
N ARG A 155 -17.78 -14.24 10.38
CA ARG A 155 -18.86 -13.40 9.89
C ARG A 155 -19.17 -12.41 11.00
N VAL A 156 -19.31 -11.15 10.61
CA VAL A 156 -19.69 -10.07 11.51
C VAL A 156 -21.13 -9.63 11.26
N ASP A 157 -21.72 -8.94 12.23
CA ASP A 157 -23.02 -8.27 12.14
C ASP A 157 -22.91 -6.81 12.60
N SER A 158 -23.75 -5.94 12.03
CA SER A 158 -23.79 -4.50 12.31
C SER A 158 -24.96 -4.07 13.21
N ASN A 159 -25.82 -5.00 13.64
CA ASN A 159 -27.11 -4.75 14.28
C ASN A 159 -28.01 -3.81 13.44
N GLY A 160 -27.94 -3.92 12.10
CA GLY A 160 -28.71 -3.11 11.15
C GLY A 160 -27.85 -2.21 10.26
N GLY A 161 -28.42 -1.74 9.14
CA GLY A 161 -27.72 -0.92 8.14
C GLY A 161 -26.71 -1.71 7.28
N ASP A 162 -25.98 -1.00 6.41
CA ASP A 162 -24.94 -1.60 5.59
C ASP A 162 -23.68 -1.87 6.43
N ILE A 163 -23.32 -3.15 6.57
CA ILE A 163 -22.18 -3.62 7.36
C ILE A 163 -20.83 -3.02 6.93
N ARG A 164 -20.73 -2.57 5.68
CA ARG A 164 -19.53 -1.94 5.11
C ARG A 164 -19.32 -0.53 5.63
N TYR A 165 -20.35 0.11 6.16
CA TYR A 165 -20.36 1.52 6.60
C TYR A 165 -20.88 1.71 8.03
N SER A 166 -21.21 0.63 8.74
CA SER A 166 -21.66 0.63 10.13
C SER A 166 -20.53 0.90 11.13
N THR A 167 -20.90 1.02 12.41
CA THR A 167 -19.95 1.22 13.52
C THR A 167 -20.14 0.14 14.58
N GLY A 168 -19.04 -0.43 15.07
CA GLY A 168 -19.09 -1.44 16.14
C GLY A 168 -19.55 -2.81 15.66
N ASN A 169 -19.07 -3.27 14.50
CA ASN A 169 -19.36 -4.62 14.03
C ASN A 169 -18.79 -5.66 15.01
N HIS A 170 -19.47 -6.79 15.14
CA HIS A 170 -19.10 -7.83 16.09
C HIS A 170 -19.21 -9.23 15.46
N PRO A 171 -18.34 -10.18 15.84
CA PRO A 171 -18.39 -11.55 15.32
C PRO A 171 -19.67 -12.29 15.73
N ILE A 172 -20.31 -12.99 14.78
CA ILE A 172 -21.51 -13.82 15.01
C ILE A 172 -21.31 -15.28 14.61
N LYS A 173 -20.33 -15.58 13.76
CA LYS A 173 -20.01 -16.96 13.34
C LYS A 173 -18.53 -17.06 13.02
N ARG A 174 -17.92 -18.22 13.28
CA ARG A 174 -16.52 -18.51 12.96
C ARG A 174 -16.41 -19.56 11.84
N PHE A 175 -15.38 -19.39 11.02
CA PHE A 175 -14.93 -20.31 9.98
C PHE A 175 -13.52 -20.75 10.31
N ASP A 176 -13.27 -22.03 10.13
CA ASP A 176 -11.97 -22.64 10.34
C ASP A 176 -11.70 -23.71 9.27
N PRO A 177 -10.43 -24.03 8.96
CA PRO A 177 -10.11 -24.97 7.90
C PRO A 177 -10.52 -26.42 8.19
N LEU A 178 -10.67 -26.84 9.46
CA LEU A 178 -10.99 -28.24 9.78
C LEU A 178 -12.44 -28.60 9.39
N SER A 179 -13.29 -27.59 9.29
CA SER A 179 -14.71 -27.71 8.91
C SER A 179 -14.97 -27.88 7.41
N TYR A 180 -13.93 -27.92 6.56
CA TYR A 180 -14.08 -27.94 5.10
C TYR A 180 -13.21 -29.03 4.46
N PRO A 181 -13.61 -29.59 3.30
CA PRO A 181 -12.87 -30.68 2.67
C PRO A 181 -11.64 -30.23 1.87
N ASP A 182 -11.62 -28.99 1.38
CA ASP A 182 -10.55 -28.44 0.57
C ASP A 182 -10.46 -26.91 0.67
N LEU A 183 -9.34 -26.34 0.20
CA LEU A 183 -9.10 -24.90 0.18
C LEU A 183 -10.17 -24.14 -0.61
N ALA A 184 -10.65 -24.68 -1.74
CA ALA A 184 -11.66 -24.03 -2.57
C ALA A 184 -12.98 -23.82 -1.79
N SER A 185 -13.43 -24.84 -1.06
CA SER A 185 -14.64 -24.85 -0.25
C SER A 185 -14.52 -23.93 0.95
N PHE A 186 -13.36 -23.92 1.61
CA PHE A 186 -13.07 -22.97 2.69
C PHE A 186 -13.08 -21.52 2.19
N THR A 187 -12.34 -21.21 1.12
CA THR A 187 -12.31 -19.86 0.52
C THR A 187 -13.71 -19.43 0.06
N ARG A 188 -14.50 -20.35 -0.54
CA ARG A 188 -15.90 -20.06 -0.89
C ARG A 188 -16.72 -19.67 0.33
N ALA A 189 -16.59 -20.44 1.41
CA ALA A 189 -17.33 -20.21 2.64
C ALA A 189 -16.94 -18.91 3.35
N VAL A 190 -15.69 -18.44 3.22
CA VAL A 190 -15.25 -17.16 3.79
C VAL A 190 -15.76 -15.98 2.96
N PHE A 191 -15.57 -16.00 1.64
CA PHE A 191 -15.75 -14.80 0.81
C PHE A 191 -17.10 -14.70 0.09
N PHE A 192 -17.87 -15.77 -0.02
CA PHE A 192 -19.10 -15.78 -0.81
C PHE A 192 -20.31 -16.25 0.02
N GLY A 193 -21.50 -16.13 -0.57
CA GLY A 193 -22.75 -16.57 0.02
C GLY A 193 -23.12 -15.78 1.28
N SER A 194 -23.58 -16.49 2.32
CA SER A 194 -24.09 -15.87 3.54
C SER A 194 -23.00 -15.32 4.48
N SER A 195 -21.73 -15.65 4.26
CA SER A 195 -20.62 -15.12 5.06
C SER A 195 -20.15 -13.77 4.55
N ASN A 196 -20.02 -13.67 3.21
CA ASN A 196 -19.61 -12.50 2.44
C ASN A 196 -18.60 -11.60 3.18
N TYR A 197 -17.39 -12.09 3.43
CA TYR A 197 -16.34 -11.27 4.06
C TYR A 197 -16.27 -9.91 3.38
N THR A 198 -16.42 -8.84 4.18
CA THR A 198 -16.41 -7.47 3.67
C THR A 198 -15.43 -6.62 4.47
N THR A 199 -15.26 -5.38 4.04
CA THR A 199 -14.55 -4.34 4.80
C THR A 199 -15.20 -4.08 6.17
N GLY A 200 -16.44 -4.50 6.38
CA GLY A 200 -17.09 -4.52 7.69
C GLY A 200 -16.37 -5.36 8.74
N ASN A 201 -15.65 -6.42 8.35
CA ASN A 201 -14.82 -7.24 9.25
C ASN A 201 -13.68 -6.46 9.92
N TRP A 202 -13.36 -5.29 9.38
CA TRP A 202 -12.30 -4.41 9.88
C TRP A 202 -12.86 -3.36 10.83
N ARG A 203 -14.19 -3.19 10.89
CA ARG A 203 -14.91 -2.18 11.68
C ARG A 203 -15.28 -2.67 13.07
N THR A 204 -14.35 -3.32 13.75
CA THR A 204 -14.53 -3.88 15.10
C THR A 204 -13.79 -3.05 16.14
N ALA A 205 -14.32 -2.98 17.36
CA ALA A 205 -13.66 -2.27 18.46
C ALA A 205 -12.25 -2.85 18.75
N PRO A 206 -11.30 -2.03 19.24
CA PRO A 206 -9.92 -2.44 19.52
C PRO A 206 -9.80 -3.65 20.45
N ASP A 207 -10.60 -3.66 21.50
CA ASP A 207 -10.59 -4.61 22.61
C ASP A 207 -11.48 -5.82 22.37
N LEU A 208 -12.27 -5.84 21.28
CA LEU A 208 -13.17 -6.94 20.97
C LEU A 208 -12.40 -8.20 20.60
N GLU A 209 -12.63 -9.27 21.36
CA GLU A 209 -12.02 -10.58 21.12
C GLU A 209 -12.67 -11.31 19.95
N GLY A 210 -11.90 -12.24 19.36
CA GLY A 210 -12.39 -13.11 18.30
C GLY A 210 -12.63 -12.43 16.95
N THR A 211 -12.14 -11.21 16.76
CA THR A 211 -12.16 -10.46 15.49
C THR A 211 -11.06 -10.93 14.53
N ASP A 212 -11.16 -10.61 13.24
CA ASP A 212 -10.18 -11.06 12.24
C ASP A 212 -8.91 -10.20 12.21
N THR A 213 -8.95 -9.01 12.80
CA THR A 213 -7.81 -8.08 12.86
C THR A 213 -7.74 -7.40 14.22
N VAL A 214 -6.53 -7.06 14.64
CA VAL A 214 -6.26 -6.28 15.86
C VAL A 214 -5.50 -5.01 15.53
N PRO A 215 -5.70 -3.92 16.30
CA PRO A 215 -4.78 -2.79 16.22
C PRO A 215 -3.42 -3.22 16.77
N VAL A 216 -2.36 -2.69 16.17
CA VAL A 216 -0.99 -2.90 16.64
C VAL A 216 -0.28 -1.56 16.79
N ALA A 217 0.77 -1.54 17.60
CA ALA A 217 1.64 -0.38 17.73
C ALA A 217 2.16 0.02 16.34
N VAL A 218 2.34 1.31 16.11
CA VAL A 218 3.02 1.77 14.89
C VAL A 218 4.52 1.78 15.21
N SER A 219 5.21 0.67 14.89
CA SER A 219 6.65 0.52 15.08
C SER A 219 7.24 -0.48 14.08
N ALA A 220 8.55 -0.50 13.95
CA ALA A 220 9.25 -1.44 13.06
C ALA A 220 9.07 -2.90 13.52
N GLU A 221 8.96 -3.14 14.83
CA GLU A 221 8.88 -4.47 15.43
C GLU A 221 7.50 -5.13 15.24
N SER A 222 6.43 -4.34 15.25
CA SER A 222 5.04 -4.79 15.07
C SER A 222 4.59 -4.75 13.60
N THR A 223 5.36 -4.09 12.74
CA THR A 223 5.05 -3.96 11.31
C THR A 223 5.64 -5.12 10.52
N VAL A 224 4.77 -6.03 10.08
CA VAL A 224 5.14 -7.22 9.33
C VAL A 224 4.50 -7.17 7.94
N PRO A 225 5.28 -7.10 6.86
CA PRO A 225 4.73 -7.15 5.51
C PRO A 225 3.74 -8.32 5.31
N GLY A 226 2.60 -8.03 4.72
CA GLY A 226 1.54 -8.98 4.48
C GLY A 226 0.57 -9.22 5.64
N LEU A 227 1.04 -9.15 6.89
CA LEU A 227 0.18 -9.30 8.07
C LEU A 227 -0.29 -7.95 8.61
N THR A 228 0.53 -6.92 8.46
CA THR A 228 0.20 -5.54 8.80
C THR A 228 -0.51 -4.87 7.64
N LEU A 229 -1.60 -4.19 7.99
CA LEU A 229 -2.58 -3.68 7.06
C LEU A 229 -2.95 -2.26 7.48
N LEU A 230 -3.39 -1.47 6.51
CA LEU A 230 -4.07 -0.22 6.78
C LEU A 230 -5.51 -0.31 6.35
N TYR A 231 -6.40 0.23 7.18
CA TYR A 231 -7.80 0.36 6.85
C TYR A 231 -8.24 1.81 6.98
N ASN A 232 -8.84 2.35 5.93
CA ASN A 232 -9.54 3.63 6.01
C ASN A 232 -11.06 3.40 6.17
N SER A 233 -11.75 4.36 6.79
CA SER A 233 -13.19 4.30 7.01
C SER A 233 -14.02 4.40 5.73
N ASP A 234 -13.38 4.54 4.57
CA ASP A 234 -14.04 4.55 3.25
C ASP A 234 -14.13 3.15 2.64
N GLY A 235 -13.61 2.12 3.33
CA GLY A 235 -13.67 0.73 2.91
C GLY A 235 -12.44 0.24 2.14
N HIS A 236 -11.32 0.98 2.17
CA HIS A 236 -10.09 0.55 1.52
C HIS A 236 -9.20 -0.19 2.52
N GLY A 237 -8.94 -1.48 2.29
CA GLY A 237 -7.95 -2.29 3.00
C GLY A 237 -6.68 -2.40 2.17
N LEU A 238 -5.53 -2.09 2.78
CA LEU A 238 -4.23 -2.05 2.10
C LEU A 238 -3.25 -2.97 2.81
N MET A 239 -2.49 -3.76 2.05
CA MET A 239 -1.49 -4.67 2.60
C MET A 239 -0.10 -4.05 2.55
N VAL A 240 0.58 -3.95 3.69
CA VAL A 240 1.97 -3.47 3.72
C VAL A 240 2.84 -4.46 2.94
N GLY A 241 3.53 -3.98 1.90
CA GLY A 241 4.44 -4.78 1.09
C GLY A 241 5.90 -4.66 1.52
N ARG A 242 6.34 -3.45 1.88
CA ARG A 242 7.70 -3.15 2.35
C ARG A 242 7.73 -1.81 3.08
N VAL A 243 8.62 -1.66 4.06
CA VAL A 243 8.92 -0.38 4.72
C VAL A 243 10.39 -0.03 4.50
N SER A 244 10.70 1.20 4.10
CA SER A 244 12.09 1.68 4.01
C SER A 244 12.62 2.08 5.38
N SER A 245 13.95 2.19 5.52
CA SER A 245 14.57 2.69 6.76
C SER A 245 14.21 4.16 7.07
N SER A 246 13.80 4.93 6.07
CA SER A 246 13.23 6.28 6.22
C SER A 246 11.76 6.30 6.69
N GLY A 247 11.19 5.12 6.93
CA GLY A 247 9.80 4.95 7.37
C GLY A 247 8.76 5.02 6.24
N ASN A 248 9.17 5.13 4.97
CA ASN A 248 8.24 5.15 3.85
C ASN A 248 7.63 3.76 3.67
N VAL A 249 6.30 3.70 3.69
CA VAL A 249 5.52 2.47 3.56
C VAL A 249 5.11 2.29 2.10
N ASN A 250 5.45 1.14 1.54
CA ASN A 250 5.04 0.71 0.22
C ASN A 250 4.01 -0.40 0.32
N ILE A 251 2.98 -0.31 -0.51
CA ILE A 251 1.75 -1.08 -0.35
C ILE A 251 1.50 -1.97 -1.57
N LEU A 252 1.04 -3.18 -1.31
CA LEU A 252 0.40 -4.03 -2.30
C LEU A 252 -1.12 -3.86 -2.20
N ASP A 253 -1.75 -3.60 -3.34
CA ASP A 253 -3.18 -3.33 -3.43
C ASP A 253 -3.78 -4.08 -4.61
N ALA A 254 -4.99 -4.62 -4.44
CA ALA A 254 -5.69 -5.42 -5.44
C ALA A 254 -6.98 -4.74 -5.86
N HIS A 255 -7.31 -4.80 -7.14
CA HIS A 255 -8.44 -4.06 -7.71
C HIS A 255 -9.53 -5.02 -8.22
N PRO A 256 -10.79 -4.58 -8.35
CA PRO A 256 -11.90 -5.40 -8.84
C PRO A 256 -11.71 -6.00 -10.24
N ASP A 257 -10.78 -5.49 -11.05
CA ASP A 257 -10.38 -6.04 -12.34
C ASP A 257 -9.35 -7.19 -12.23
N GLY A 258 -8.98 -7.55 -11.00
CA GLY A 258 -8.00 -8.56 -10.65
C GLY A 258 -6.55 -8.10 -10.77
N SER A 259 -6.30 -6.84 -11.11
CA SER A 259 -4.94 -6.30 -11.09
C SER A 259 -4.42 -6.17 -9.65
N ILE A 260 -3.11 -6.30 -9.49
CA ILE A 260 -2.42 -6.07 -8.22
C ILE A 260 -1.35 -5.01 -8.49
N THR A 261 -1.37 -3.92 -7.74
CA THR A 261 -0.47 -2.76 -7.89
C THR A 261 0.51 -2.67 -6.73
N SER A 262 1.66 -2.03 -6.98
CA SER A 262 2.75 -1.85 -6.00
C SER A 262 3.22 -0.40 -5.84
N GLY A 263 2.65 0.53 -6.62
CA GLY A 263 2.97 1.95 -6.50
C GLY A 263 2.31 2.64 -5.29
N GLN A 264 1.32 2.00 -4.65
CA GLN A 264 0.51 2.61 -3.60
C GLN A 264 1.32 2.98 -2.35
N SER A 265 0.87 4.02 -1.67
CA SER A 265 1.50 4.59 -0.47
C SER A 265 0.46 4.96 0.58
N LEU A 266 0.90 5.53 1.72
CA LEU A 266 0.02 6.03 2.77
C LEU A 266 -0.96 7.14 2.30
N ALA A 267 -0.75 7.69 1.11
CA ALA A 267 -1.68 8.64 0.50
C ALA A 267 -3.11 8.08 0.36
N ALA A 268 -3.24 6.77 0.14
CA ALA A 268 -4.53 6.10 -0.02
C ALA A 268 -5.36 6.00 1.29
N VAL A 269 -4.82 6.49 2.43
CA VAL A 269 -5.46 6.40 3.75
C VAL A 269 -5.44 7.73 4.53
N GLU A 270 -5.34 8.88 3.84
CA GLU A 270 -5.40 10.20 4.49
C GLU A 270 -6.67 10.39 5.36
N SER A 271 -7.77 9.69 5.05
CA SER A 271 -9.03 9.76 5.80
C SER A 271 -9.04 9.09 7.18
N VAL A 272 -7.98 8.38 7.60
CA VAL A 272 -7.91 7.77 8.96
C VAL A 272 -8.06 8.81 10.07
N LEU A 273 -7.66 10.07 9.84
CA LEU A 273 -7.78 11.14 10.82
C LEU A 273 -9.22 11.65 11.03
N ARG A 274 -10.20 11.25 10.21
CA ARG A 274 -11.55 11.83 10.29
C ARG A 274 -12.20 11.52 11.64
N SER A 275 -12.21 12.55 12.49
CA SER A 275 -12.91 12.69 13.77
C SER A 275 -13.26 11.39 14.48
N LEU A 276 -12.25 10.62 14.91
CA LEU A 276 -12.46 9.54 15.85
C LEU A 276 -13.05 10.12 17.15
N PRO A 277 -14.30 9.79 17.51
CA PRO A 277 -14.89 10.28 18.74
C PRO A 277 -14.18 9.63 19.94
N GLU A 278 -13.54 10.47 20.77
CA GLU A 278 -12.75 10.06 21.94
C GLU A 278 -13.51 9.12 22.88
N ARG A 279 -14.82 9.33 23.06
CA ARG A 279 -15.67 8.53 23.96
C ARG A 279 -16.32 7.29 23.35
N ARG A 280 -16.07 7.01 22.06
CA ARG A 280 -16.77 5.97 21.30
C ARG A 280 -15.75 4.98 20.72
N ARG A 281 -15.20 4.14 21.60
CA ARG A 281 -14.19 3.13 21.27
C ARG A 281 -14.68 2.10 20.24
N ASP A 282 -15.98 1.91 20.12
CA ASP A 282 -16.63 1.13 19.06
C ASP A 282 -16.39 1.69 17.65
N ARG A 283 -15.87 2.92 17.55
CA ARG A 283 -15.47 3.59 16.29
C ARG A 283 -13.97 3.61 16.06
N TRP A 284 -13.17 3.04 16.96
CA TRP A 284 -11.72 2.96 16.85
C TRP A 284 -11.33 1.75 16.01
N TYR A 285 -11.61 1.82 14.72
CA TYR A 285 -11.37 0.70 13.80
C TYR A 285 -10.44 1.03 12.63
N ALA A 286 -10.46 2.28 12.13
CA ALA A 286 -9.60 2.72 11.03
C ALA A 286 -8.17 2.99 11.53
N GLY A 287 -7.15 2.63 10.75
CA GLY A 287 -5.75 2.83 11.11
C GLY A 287 -4.86 1.62 10.82
N TRP A 288 -3.81 1.50 11.61
CA TRP A 288 -2.73 0.51 11.50
C TRP A 288 -3.12 -0.78 12.23
N ARG A 289 -3.30 -1.88 11.50
CA ARG A 289 -3.83 -3.14 12.04
C ARG A 289 -2.96 -4.32 11.63
N MET A 290 -3.14 -5.45 12.30
CA MET A 290 -2.57 -6.73 11.92
C MET A 290 -3.66 -7.79 11.82
N ILE A 291 -3.53 -8.73 10.89
CA ILE A 291 -4.37 -9.95 10.86
C ILE A 291 -4.19 -10.69 12.19
N ARG A 292 -5.29 -11.06 12.84
CA ARG A 292 -5.26 -11.82 14.09
C ARG A 292 -4.78 -13.23 13.81
N LEU A 293 -3.69 -13.63 14.46
CA LEU A 293 -3.13 -14.98 14.33
C LEU A 293 -4.02 -16.01 15.02
N ALA A 294 -3.82 -17.29 14.72
CA ALA A 294 -4.59 -18.40 15.28
C ALA A 294 -3.69 -19.50 15.83
N ARG A 295 -4.24 -20.36 16.69
CA ARG A 295 -3.59 -21.58 17.19
C ARG A 295 -4.46 -22.81 17.07
N CYS A 296 -3.78 -23.94 17.08
CA CYS A 296 -4.33 -25.27 17.21
C CYS A 296 -4.96 -25.47 18.59
N VAL A 297 -6.03 -26.25 18.61
CA VAL A 297 -6.65 -26.81 19.81
C VAL A 297 -6.43 -28.32 19.76
N PRO A 298 -5.44 -28.85 20.50
CA PRO A 298 -5.19 -30.28 20.55
C PRO A 298 -6.16 -31.00 21.50
N ASP A 299 -6.39 -32.29 21.27
CA ASP A 299 -6.95 -33.19 22.26
C ASP A 299 -5.90 -33.59 23.31
N LYS A 300 -6.28 -34.48 24.25
CA LYS A 300 -5.41 -34.98 25.32
C LYS A 300 -4.15 -35.68 24.80
N ASP A 301 -4.17 -36.21 23.58
CA ASP A 301 -3.09 -36.97 22.96
C ASP A 301 -2.22 -36.08 22.06
N GLY A 302 -2.53 -34.77 21.99
CA GLY A 302 -1.81 -33.80 21.20
C GLY A 302 -2.30 -33.66 19.75
N LYS A 303 -3.35 -34.40 19.35
CA LYS A 303 -3.91 -34.34 18.00
C LYS A 303 -4.72 -33.07 17.81
N VAL A 304 -4.42 -32.31 16.76
CA VAL A 304 -5.18 -31.10 16.42
C VAL A 304 -6.61 -31.47 16.04
N VAL A 305 -7.57 -31.09 16.89
CA VAL A 305 -9.02 -31.32 16.72
C VAL A 305 -9.80 -30.03 16.50
N GLY A 306 -9.15 -28.87 16.67
CA GLY A 306 -9.77 -27.56 16.44
C GLY A 306 -8.73 -26.48 16.22
N VAL A 307 -9.21 -25.27 15.94
CA VAL A 307 -8.40 -24.05 15.92
C VAL A 307 -9.18 -22.90 16.56
N ARG A 308 -8.47 -21.92 17.11
CA ARG A 308 -9.07 -20.70 17.66
C ARG A 308 -8.19 -19.48 17.35
N PRO A 309 -8.77 -18.27 17.26
CA PRO A 309 -7.98 -17.06 17.21
C PRO A 309 -7.13 -16.91 18.48
N PHE A 310 -6.00 -16.21 18.35
CA PHE A 310 -5.25 -15.70 19.49
C PHE A 310 -6.11 -14.70 20.26
N THR A 311 -6.02 -14.68 21.58
CA THR A 311 -6.58 -13.58 22.38
C THR A 311 -5.77 -12.29 22.17
N ASN A 312 -6.30 -11.15 22.61
CA ASN A 312 -5.55 -9.89 22.63
C ASN A 312 -4.23 -10.05 23.42
N ASP A 313 -4.30 -10.79 24.53
CA ASP A 313 -3.15 -11.14 25.37
C ASP A 313 -2.09 -11.95 24.60
N GLU A 314 -2.52 -12.96 23.83
CA GLU A 314 -1.64 -13.75 22.97
C GLU A 314 -1.11 -12.95 21.76
N MET A 315 -1.80 -11.89 21.35
CA MET A 315 -1.35 -10.94 20.32
C MET A 315 -0.39 -9.87 20.85
N ARG A 316 -0.29 -9.64 22.18
CA ARG A 316 0.63 -8.62 22.75
C ARG A 316 2.09 -8.82 22.35
N PRO A 317 2.67 -10.04 22.38
CA PRO A 317 4.01 -10.25 21.85
C PRO A 317 4.12 -9.75 20.41
N TYR A 318 3.11 -9.97 19.58
CA TYR A 318 3.09 -9.57 18.17
C TYR A 318 2.76 -8.08 17.94
N GLY A 319 2.65 -7.28 19.01
CA GLY A 319 2.53 -5.84 18.94
C GLY A 319 1.11 -5.30 19.11
N TYR A 320 0.15 -6.10 19.61
CA TYR A 320 -1.18 -5.59 19.96
C TYR A 320 -1.06 -4.32 20.82
N SER A 321 -1.62 -3.22 20.32
CA SER A 321 -1.68 -1.92 21.00
C SER A 321 -2.76 -1.07 20.32
N ASP A 322 -3.52 -0.34 21.12
CA ASP A 322 -4.52 0.63 20.69
C ASP A 322 -4.03 2.09 20.84
N GLU A 323 -2.74 2.30 21.13
CA GLU A 323 -2.12 3.60 21.38
C GLU A 323 -2.38 4.62 20.26
N GLN A 324 -2.37 4.15 19.01
CA GLN A 324 -2.53 5.00 17.83
C GLN A 324 -3.84 5.80 17.87
N TYR A 325 -4.89 5.28 18.51
CA TYR A 325 -6.19 5.95 18.56
C TYR A 325 -6.15 7.15 19.48
N THR A 326 -5.44 7.05 20.60
CA THR A 326 -5.17 8.18 21.49
C THR A 326 -4.32 9.23 20.76
N ASP A 327 -3.30 8.80 20.02
CA ASP A 327 -2.48 9.69 19.21
C ASP A 327 -3.28 10.38 18.11
N ILE A 328 -4.21 9.68 17.42
CA ILE A 328 -5.10 10.28 16.43
C ILE A 328 -6.00 11.34 17.07
N VAL A 329 -6.55 11.08 18.27
CA VAL A 329 -7.35 12.06 19.01
C VAL A 329 -6.50 13.30 19.36
N ALA A 330 -5.25 13.12 19.79
CA ALA A 330 -4.33 14.21 20.08
C ALA A 330 -3.98 15.02 18.82
N MET A 331 -3.64 14.36 17.70
CA MET A 331 -3.37 15.01 16.41
C MET A 331 -4.57 15.84 15.93
N ASN A 332 -5.80 15.32 16.08
CA ASN A 332 -7.03 16.04 15.74
C ASN A 332 -7.26 17.29 16.59
N LYS A 333 -6.69 17.36 17.80
CA LYS A 333 -6.69 18.53 18.68
C LYS A 333 -5.49 19.46 18.44
N GLY A 334 -4.65 19.18 17.45
CA GLY A 334 -3.40 19.92 17.19
C GLY A 334 -2.35 19.75 18.29
N GLN A 335 -2.43 18.64 19.04
CA GLN A 335 -1.50 18.35 20.14
C GLN A 335 -0.34 17.48 19.66
N PRO A 336 0.85 17.61 20.28
CA PRO A 336 1.98 16.75 19.96
C PRO A 336 1.71 15.30 20.41
N VAL A 337 2.28 14.35 19.66
CA VAL A 337 2.25 12.90 19.96
C VAL A 337 3.68 12.39 20.19
N LEU A 338 3.82 11.23 20.82
CA LEU A 338 5.13 10.64 21.07
C LEU A 338 5.63 9.88 19.84
N VAL A 339 6.65 10.44 19.19
CA VAL A 339 7.41 9.80 18.12
C VAL A 339 8.80 9.48 18.64
N ASN A 340 9.15 8.19 18.72
CA ASN A 340 10.46 7.72 19.20
C ASN A 340 10.87 8.36 20.54
N GLY A 341 9.92 8.45 21.47
CA GLY A 341 10.12 9.03 22.80
C GLY A 341 10.10 10.57 22.86
N ARG A 342 9.89 11.27 21.74
CA ARG A 342 9.89 12.75 21.67
C ARG A 342 8.51 13.31 21.33
N PRO A 343 8.00 14.30 22.08
CA PRO A 343 6.80 15.05 21.69
C PRO A 343 7.02 15.72 20.34
N THR A 344 6.21 15.34 19.35
CA THR A 344 6.33 15.79 17.96
C THR A 344 4.96 16.25 17.47
N LEU A 345 4.90 17.46 16.92
CA LEU A 345 3.69 17.92 16.24
C LEU A 345 3.64 17.28 14.85
N VAL A 346 2.61 16.48 14.62
CA VAL A 346 2.39 15.76 13.37
C VAL A 346 1.09 16.24 12.74
N LYS A 347 1.09 16.48 11.43
CA LYS A 347 -0.04 17.12 10.71
C LYS A 347 -0.95 16.12 10.01
N SER A 348 -0.48 14.89 9.80
CA SER A 348 -1.24 13.85 9.11
C SER A 348 -0.95 12.46 9.66
N PHE A 349 -1.91 11.53 9.55
CA PHE A 349 -1.67 10.12 9.91
C PHE A 349 -0.55 9.48 9.07
N PRO A 350 -0.44 9.74 7.74
CA PRO A 350 0.73 9.32 6.96
C PRO A 350 2.07 9.80 7.53
N GLU A 351 2.16 11.05 7.97
CA GLU A 351 3.37 11.60 8.59
C GLU A 351 3.68 10.91 9.92
N TYR A 352 2.65 10.66 10.74
CA TYR A 352 2.78 9.95 12.03
C TYR A 352 3.37 8.56 11.81
N VAL A 353 2.76 7.79 10.90
CA VAL A 353 3.22 6.44 10.57
C VAL A 353 4.66 6.46 10.07
N ARG A 354 4.97 7.33 9.10
CA ARG A 354 6.33 7.41 8.54
C ARG A 354 7.36 7.69 9.64
N LYS A 355 7.13 8.70 10.48
CA LYS A 355 8.09 9.08 11.53
C LYS A 355 8.26 7.98 12.59
N ARG A 356 7.17 7.28 12.95
CA ARG A 356 7.19 6.14 13.89
C ARG A 356 7.89 4.90 13.34
N LEU A 357 7.87 4.71 12.01
CA LEU A 357 8.52 3.58 11.33
C LEU A 357 9.95 3.89 10.86
N GLN A 358 10.41 5.14 11.00
CA GLN A 358 11.77 5.51 10.64
C GLN A 358 12.77 4.88 11.60
N THR A 359 13.62 4.00 11.07
CA THR A 359 14.70 3.33 11.82
C THR A 359 16.07 3.96 11.59
N SER A 360 16.24 4.69 10.48
CA SER A 360 17.48 5.40 10.18
C SER A 360 17.58 6.68 11.01
N GLU A 361 18.70 6.89 11.69
CA GLU A 361 19.02 8.16 12.37
C GLU A 361 19.26 9.30 11.38
N GLN A 362 19.70 8.96 10.16
CA GLN A 362 19.98 9.92 9.11
C GLN A 362 19.06 9.72 7.91
N LEU A 363 18.57 10.82 7.35
CA LEU A 363 17.81 10.78 6.10
C LEU A 363 18.68 11.24 4.94
N ASN A 364 18.49 10.68 3.76
CA ASN A 364 19.26 11.04 2.58
C ASN A 364 18.34 11.71 1.54
N PRO A 365 18.30 13.05 1.46
CA PRO A 365 17.42 13.77 0.55
C PRO A 365 17.65 13.41 -0.93
N TYR A 366 18.89 13.09 -1.32
CA TYR A 366 19.20 12.67 -2.69
C TYR A 366 18.49 11.35 -3.01
N SER A 367 18.63 10.34 -2.16
CA SER A 367 17.94 9.05 -2.34
C SER A 367 16.41 9.19 -2.20
N THR A 368 15.93 10.07 -1.32
CA THR A 368 14.49 10.35 -1.16
C THR A 368 13.89 10.85 -2.47
N VAL A 369 14.56 11.75 -3.19
CA VAL A 369 14.10 12.19 -4.52
C VAL A 369 14.06 11.02 -5.51
N LYS A 370 15.05 10.13 -5.50
CA LYS A 370 15.09 8.97 -6.41
C LYS A 370 13.99 7.96 -6.10
N ASP A 371 13.77 7.65 -4.83
CA ASP A 371 12.71 6.75 -4.38
C ASP A 371 11.32 7.32 -4.72
N TRP A 372 11.12 8.61 -4.46
CA TRP A 372 9.90 9.32 -4.83
C TRP A 372 9.64 9.28 -6.33
N THR A 373 10.67 9.54 -7.15
CA THR A 373 10.60 9.43 -8.61
C THR A 373 10.20 8.01 -9.05
N ASN A 374 10.82 6.99 -8.47
CA ASN A 374 10.53 5.59 -8.80
C ASN A 374 9.11 5.17 -8.41
N GLN A 375 8.62 5.62 -7.25
CA GLN A 375 7.26 5.38 -6.81
C GLN A 375 6.24 6.02 -7.75
N LEU A 376 6.41 7.30 -8.08
CA LEU A 376 5.54 8.01 -9.01
C LEU A 376 5.56 7.37 -10.40
N ARG A 377 6.74 7.02 -10.92
CA ARG A 377 6.86 6.32 -12.20
C ARG A 377 6.07 5.01 -12.20
N THR A 378 6.14 4.25 -11.12
CA THR A 378 5.38 3.00 -10.95
C THR A 378 3.88 3.27 -10.99
N LEU A 379 3.40 4.21 -10.17
CA LEU A 379 1.98 4.60 -10.09
C LEU A 379 1.40 5.05 -11.44
N PHE A 380 2.16 5.84 -12.21
CA PHE A 380 1.70 6.34 -13.50
C PHE A 380 1.88 5.33 -14.64
N THR A 381 2.84 4.40 -14.54
CA THR A 381 2.92 3.26 -15.46
C THR A 381 1.74 2.32 -15.27
N GLU A 382 1.37 2.01 -14.03
CA GLU A 382 0.17 1.23 -13.70
C GLU A 382 -1.10 1.94 -14.20
N ARG A 383 -1.13 3.27 -14.12
CA ARG A 383 -2.23 4.09 -14.68
C ARG A 383 -2.33 3.97 -16.19
N ALA A 384 -1.22 3.93 -16.93
CA ALA A 384 -1.23 3.82 -18.39
C ALA A 384 -1.94 2.55 -18.84
N LEU A 385 -1.60 1.42 -18.22
CA LEU A 385 -2.24 0.12 -18.46
C LEU A 385 -3.73 0.15 -18.10
N PHE A 386 -4.09 0.79 -16.98
CA PHE A 386 -5.48 0.93 -16.56
C PHE A 386 -6.32 1.75 -17.55
N VAL A 387 -5.79 2.89 -18.01
CA VAL A 387 -6.46 3.77 -18.98
C VAL A 387 -6.69 3.06 -20.31
N GLU A 388 -5.71 2.31 -20.78
CA GLU A 388 -5.81 1.51 -22.01
C GLU A 388 -6.92 0.45 -21.90
N GLN A 389 -6.94 -0.32 -20.82
CA GLN A 389 -7.97 -1.35 -20.60
C GLN A 389 -9.38 -0.77 -20.43
N ALA A 390 -9.50 0.35 -19.71
CA ALA A 390 -10.76 1.07 -19.56
C ALA A 390 -11.29 1.57 -20.92
N TRP A 391 -10.39 2.09 -21.76
CA TRP A 391 -10.75 2.56 -23.09
C TRP A 391 -11.21 1.42 -24.00
N ASP A 392 -10.52 0.28 -23.98
CA ASP A 392 -10.92 -0.93 -24.71
C ASP A 392 -12.28 -1.46 -24.26
N ASP A 393 -12.60 -1.35 -22.96
CA ASP A 393 -13.91 -1.71 -22.41
C ASP A 393 -15.00 -0.75 -22.91
N VAL A 394 -14.75 0.56 -22.89
CA VAL A 394 -15.70 1.56 -23.42
C VAL A 394 -15.94 1.38 -24.91
N GLN A 395 -14.90 1.07 -25.69
CA GLN A 395 -15.05 0.84 -27.14
C GLN A 395 -15.90 -0.39 -27.46
N ARG A 396 -15.78 -1.47 -26.67
CA ARG A 396 -16.53 -2.72 -26.89
C ARG A 396 -17.91 -2.72 -26.26
N GLY A 397 -18.03 -2.18 -25.04
CA GLY A 397 -19.25 -2.19 -24.24
C GLY A 397 -20.08 -0.91 -24.32
N GLY A 398 -19.62 0.08 -25.08
CA GLY A 398 -20.24 1.41 -25.15
C GLY A 398 -19.92 2.29 -23.93
N PRO A 399 -20.37 3.56 -23.96
CA PRO A 399 -20.15 4.52 -22.88
C PRO A 399 -20.68 4.05 -21.51
N ILE A 400 -20.01 4.48 -20.45
CA ILE A 400 -20.33 4.18 -19.06
C ILE A 400 -21.03 5.40 -18.45
N ALA A 401 -22.20 5.20 -17.83
CA ALA A 401 -22.91 6.30 -17.20
C ALA A 401 -22.11 6.88 -16.02
N LEU A 402 -21.95 8.20 -16.01
CA LEU A 402 -21.45 8.99 -14.88
C LEU A 402 -22.48 8.91 -13.74
N PRO A 403 -22.11 8.49 -12.52
CA PRO A 403 -23.02 8.38 -11.38
C PRO A 403 -23.27 9.77 -10.76
N ASP A 404 -23.89 10.66 -11.52
CA ASP A 404 -24.17 12.06 -11.17
C ASP A 404 -25.20 12.25 -10.05
N ASN A 405 -25.88 11.17 -9.68
CA ASN A 405 -26.81 11.09 -8.55
C ASN A 405 -26.22 10.40 -7.32
N LYS A 406 -24.98 9.89 -7.37
CA LYS A 406 -24.32 9.12 -6.31
C LYS A 406 -22.91 9.65 -6.02
N ASN A 407 -22.13 8.89 -5.24
CA ASN A 407 -20.73 9.18 -4.99
C ASN A 407 -19.86 8.56 -6.10
N ILE A 408 -19.07 9.36 -6.82
CA ILE A 408 -18.16 8.84 -7.87
C ILE A 408 -17.00 8.00 -7.31
N TYR A 409 -16.71 8.12 -6.00
CA TYR A 409 -15.64 7.40 -5.31
C TYR A 409 -16.09 6.06 -4.71
N GLN A 410 -17.41 5.80 -4.68
CA GLN A 410 -18.05 4.61 -4.09
C GLN A 410 -19.18 4.15 -5.02
N ALA A 411 -18.87 4.05 -6.30
CA ALA A 411 -19.85 3.68 -7.32
C ALA A 411 -19.95 2.15 -7.41
N GLU A 412 -20.69 1.67 -8.41
CA GLU A 412 -20.82 0.25 -8.69
C GLU A 412 -20.65 -0.01 -10.19
N GLY A 413 -20.51 -1.29 -10.56
CA GLY A 413 -20.47 -1.73 -11.95
C GLY A 413 -19.27 -1.21 -12.73
N ARG A 414 -19.49 -0.87 -14.02
CA ARG A 414 -18.41 -0.46 -14.93
C ARG A 414 -17.74 0.85 -14.52
N TRP A 415 -18.45 1.77 -13.87
CA TRP A 415 -17.86 3.02 -13.38
C TRP A 415 -16.84 2.74 -12.28
N GLU A 416 -17.23 1.96 -11.27
CA GLU A 416 -16.34 1.54 -10.18
C GLU A 416 -15.10 0.82 -10.70
N LYS A 417 -15.28 0.02 -11.76
CA LYS A 417 -14.18 -0.73 -12.37
C LYS A 417 -13.21 0.12 -13.19
N TRP A 418 -13.69 1.10 -13.96
CA TRP A 418 -12.90 1.72 -15.03
C TRP A 418 -12.66 3.23 -14.90
N SER A 419 -13.37 3.91 -13.99
CA SER A 419 -13.04 5.30 -13.62
C SER A 419 -11.81 5.35 -12.71
N SER A 420 -11.12 6.50 -12.65
CA SER A 420 -9.96 6.68 -11.77
C SER A 420 -10.03 7.78 -10.70
N PRO A 421 -11.20 8.27 -10.23
CA PRO A 421 -11.23 9.42 -9.32
C PRO A 421 -10.52 9.11 -7.99
N SER A 422 -10.77 7.93 -7.41
CA SER A 422 -10.12 7.48 -6.18
C SER A 422 -8.62 7.29 -6.36
N SER A 423 -8.21 6.53 -7.38
CA SER A 423 -6.79 6.23 -7.57
C SER A 423 -5.98 7.45 -8.05
N ASP A 424 -6.60 8.40 -8.75
CA ASP A 424 -5.94 9.67 -9.11
C ASP A 424 -5.79 10.60 -7.89
N CYS A 425 -6.72 10.59 -6.91
CA CYS A 425 -6.48 11.22 -5.61
C CYS A 425 -5.28 10.60 -4.89
N ASP A 426 -5.21 9.26 -4.83
CA ASP A 426 -4.11 8.55 -4.18
C ASP A 426 -2.74 8.88 -4.83
N ARG A 427 -2.69 8.99 -6.17
CA ARG A 427 -1.48 9.42 -6.91
C ARG A 427 -1.06 10.85 -6.59
N LYS A 428 -2.00 11.78 -6.54
CA LYS A 428 -1.72 13.17 -6.14
C LYS A 428 -1.25 13.23 -4.69
N GLY A 429 -1.87 12.47 -3.80
CA GLY A 429 -1.43 12.35 -2.41
C GLY A 429 0.00 11.81 -2.33
N ALA A 430 0.36 10.78 -3.10
CA ALA A 430 1.73 10.24 -3.13
C ALA A 430 2.75 11.28 -3.61
N TYR A 431 2.37 12.11 -4.59
CA TYR A 431 3.18 13.26 -4.99
C TYR A 431 3.38 14.22 -3.79
N PHE A 432 2.30 14.65 -3.13
CA PHE A 432 2.42 15.61 -2.03
C PHE A 432 3.08 15.07 -0.76
N LEU A 433 3.03 13.77 -0.48
CA LEU A 433 3.80 13.16 0.61
C LEU A 433 5.32 13.33 0.39
N GLY A 434 5.79 13.16 -0.85
CA GLY A 434 7.19 13.42 -1.21
C GLY A 434 7.56 14.90 -1.09
N VAL A 435 6.65 15.80 -1.52
CA VAL A 435 6.82 17.25 -1.34
C VAL A 435 6.97 17.61 0.14
N GLU A 436 6.09 17.11 1.00
CA GLU A 436 6.10 17.35 2.44
C GLU A 436 7.37 16.82 3.11
N GLN A 437 7.81 15.62 2.74
CA GLN A 437 9.03 15.02 3.28
C GLN A 437 10.28 15.84 2.90
N LEU A 438 10.42 16.26 1.65
CA LEU A 438 11.57 17.02 1.18
C LEU A 438 11.60 18.45 1.73
N GLU A 439 10.45 19.12 1.79
CA GLU A 439 10.35 20.44 2.41
C GLU A 439 10.67 20.38 3.91
N GLU A 440 10.23 19.34 4.61
CA GLU A 440 10.63 19.11 6.01
C GLU A 440 12.15 19.00 6.17
N MET A 441 12.82 18.21 5.33
CA MET A 441 14.28 18.09 5.37
C MET A 441 14.97 19.45 5.18
N VAL A 442 14.48 20.28 4.26
CA VAL A 442 15.02 21.64 4.05
C VAL A 442 14.73 22.54 5.25
N ARG A 443 13.51 22.50 5.78
CA ARG A 443 13.07 23.30 6.93
C ARG A 443 13.89 22.99 8.18
N GLU A 444 14.19 21.72 8.41
CA GLU A 444 14.91 21.23 9.60
C GLU A 444 16.42 21.15 9.40
N PHE A 445 16.91 21.42 8.18
CA PHE A 445 18.34 21.36 7.91
C PHE A 445 19.11 22.36 8.77
N ASP A 446 20.09 21.80 9.49
CA ASP A 446 21.11 22.48 10.27
C ASP A 446 22.46 21.82 9.92
N PRO A 447 23.40 22.54 9.29
CA PRO A 447 24.69 21.99 8.86
C PRO A 447 25.59 21.59 10.04
N SER A 448 25.30 22.03 11.27
CA SER A 448 26.03 21.58 12.47
C SER A 448 25.60 20.19 12.94
N THR A 449 24.48 19.68 12.42
CA THR A 449 23.96 18.35 12.76
C THR A 449 24.31 17.34 11.68
N ASN A 450 24.50 16.08 12.08
CA ASN A 450 24.67 14.97 11.14
C ASN A 450 23.34 14.26 10.83
N ALA A 451 22.23 15.02 10.80
CA ALA A 451 20.88 14.47 10.63
C ALA A 451 20.56 14.06 9.18
N LEU A 452 21.28 14.64 8.20
CA LEU A 452 21.11 14.34 6.79
C LEU A 452 22.40 13.78 6.16
N ILE A 453 22.26 12.72 5.36
CA ILE A 453 23.30 12.25 4.46
C ILE A 453 23.23 13.09 3.19
N LEU A 454 24.25 13.93 2.99
CA LEU A 454 24.32 14.87 1.85
C LEU A 454 25.14 14.33 0.67
N SER A 455 25.66 13.11 0.76
CA SER A 455 26.36 12.45 -0.34
C SER A 455 25.41 12.23 -1.53
N GLY A 456 25.91 12.43 -2.75
CA GLY A 456 25.14 12.25 -3.99
C GLY A 456 24.84 13.56 -4.72
N PHE A 457 24.85 14.71 -4.02
CA PHE A 457 24.65 16.02 -4.66
C PHE A 457 25.87 16.52 -5.46
N GLY A 458 27.04 15.87 -5.33
CA GLY A 458 28.26 16.24 -6.04
C GLY A 458 28.89 17.57 -5.59
N ARG A 459 28.37 18.17 -4.52
CA ARG A 459 28.89 19.38 -3.87
C ARG A 459 28.63 19.34 -2.37
N GLU A 460 29.39 20.15 -1.63
CA GLU A 460 29.09 20.44 -0.23
C GLU A 460 27.82 21.31 -0.13
N ILE A 461 27.00 21.07 0.91
CA ILE A 461 25.75 21.79 1.15
C ILE A 461 25.85 22.45 2.53
N LYS A 462 25.85 23.79 2.56
CA LYS A 462 26.11 24.59 3.77
C LYS A 462 24.90 25.34 4.30
N SER A 463 23.85 25.45 3.51
CA SER A 463 22.67 26.25 3.85
C SER A 463 21.37 25.60 3.37
N ARG A 464 20.24 26.00 3.97
CA ARG A 464 18.90 25.57 3.52
C ARG A 464 18.64 25.95 2.07
N LYS A 465 19.14 27.11 1.65
CA LYS A 465 19.09 27.56 0.25
C LYS A 465 19.82 26.57 -0.67
N GLU A 466 21.07 26.24 -0.36
CA GLU A 466 21.85 25.29 -1.17
C GLU A 466 21.23 23.89 -1.20
N LEU A 467 20.65 23.43 -0.09
CA LEU A 467 19.94 22.16 -0.03
C LEU A 467 18.68 22.18 -0.90
N ALA A 468 17.89 23.26 -0.83
CA ALA A 468 16.71 23.43 -1.67
C ALA A 468 17.06 23.44 -3.16
N GLU A 469 18.08 24.20 -3.57
CA GLU A 469 18.60 24.22 -4.94
C GLU A 469 19.04 22.82 -5.40
N ALA A 470 19.76 22.09 -4.54
CA ALA A 470 20.26 20.76 -4.86
C ALA A 470 19.13 19.73 -5.01
N ILE A 471 18.12 19.76 -4.12
CA ILE A 471 16.93 18.92 -4.20
C ILE A 471 16.15 19.21 -5.49
N LEU A 472 15.91 20.49 -5.82
CA LEU A 472 15.18 20.86 -7.04
C LEU A 472 15.92 20.45 -8.31
N LYS A 473 17.25 20.60 -8.34
CA LYS A 473 18.09 20.11 -9.44
C LYS A 473 17.94 18.60 -9.62
N VAL A 474 18.12 17.83 -8.56
CA VAL A 474 18.02 16.36 -8.62
C VAL A 474 16.60 15.91 -8.96
N LYS A 475 15.56 16.59 -8.45
CA LYS A 475 14.16 16.32 -8.81
C LYS A 475 13.99 16.51 -10.31
N LYS A 476 14.37 17.66 -10.85
CA LYS A 476 14.25 17.96 -12.28
C LYS A 476 14.93 16.91 -13.15
N GLU A 477 16.20 16.59 -12.86
CA GLU A 477 16.95 15.56 -13.60
C GLU A 477 16.28 14.17 -13.51
N SER A 478 15.77 13.81 -12.33
CA SER A 478 15.12 12.52 -12.11
C SER A 478 13.77 12.43 -12.81
N PHE A 479 12.97 13.51 -12.76
CA PHE A 479 11.65 13.57 -13.35
C PHE A 479 11.71 13.65 -14.88
N ASP A 480 12.66 14.41 -15.43
CA ASP A 480 12.90 14.48 -16.88
C ASP A 480 13.41 13.14 -17.43
N GLY A 481 14.16 12.36 -16.63
CA GLY A 481 14.65 11.03 -17.01
C GLY A 481 13.63 9.88 -16.83
N ALA A 482 12.60 10.08 -16.00
CA ALA A 482 11.59 9.07 -15.72
C ALA A 482 10.42 9.19 -16.71
N THR A 483 10.29 8.22 -17.61
CA THR A 483 9.30 8.25 -18.70
C THR A 483 8.16 7.26 -18.49
N ILE A 484 7.00 7.62 -19.02
CA ILE A 484 5.78 6.83 -19.12
C ILE A 484 5.28 6.91 -20.56
N ASP A 485 4.93 5.77 -21.14
CA ASP A 485 4.36 5.69 -22.48
C ASP A 485 2.87 5.34 -22.36
N TYR A 486 2.03 5.96 -23.19
CA TYR A 486 0.62 5.59 -23.32
C TYR A 486 0.18 5.64 -24.80
N THR A 487 -0.89 4.90 -25.13
CA THR A 487 -1.46 4.85 -26.48
C THR A 487 -2.68 5.78 -26.58
N THR A 488 -2.70 6.68 -27.56
CA THR A 488 -3.85 7.58 -27.79
C THR A 488 -5.05 6.82 -28.35
N SER A 489 -6.23 7.45 -28.36
CA SER A 489 -7.45 6.91 -28.98
C SER A 489 -7.31 6.60 -30.47
N ARG A 490 -6.27 7.13 -31.13
CA ARG A 490 -5.93 6.92 -32.54
C ARG A 490 -4.78 5.94 -32.76
N GLY A 491 -4.29 5.29 -31.70
CA GLY A 491 -3.23 4.28 -31.78
C GLY A 491 -1.80 4.84 -31.83
N ARG A 492 -1.61 6.15 -31.63
CA ARG A 492 -0.27 6.75 -31.56
C ARG A 492 0.29 6.56 -30.15
N THR A 493 1.54 6.14 -30.04
CA THR A 493 2.26 6.14 -28.75
C THR A 493 2.75 7.55 -28.43
N VAL A 494 2.46 8.03 -27.22
CA VAL A 494 2.95 9.28 -26.66
C VAL A 494 3.83 8.96 -25.46
N ARG A 495 5.01 9.58 -25.40
CA ARG A 495 5.94 9.49 -24.27
C ARG A 495 5.86 10.76 -23.45
N LEU A 496 5.63 10.61 -22.15
CA LEU A 496 5.65 11.68 -21.17
C LEU A 496 6.80 11.46 -20.19
N THR A 497 7.45 12.54 -19.76
CA THR A 497 8.31 12.52 -18.56
C THR A 497 7.45 12.72 -17.30
N LEU A 498 7.97 12.41 -16.12
CA LEU A 498 7.28 12.78 -14.86
C LEU A 498 7.13 14.30 -14.72
N SER A 499 8.02 15.10 -15.32
CA SER A 499 7.87 16.55 -15.40
C SER A 499 6.66 16.97 -16.23
N ASP A 500 6.35 16.24 -17.30
CA ASP A 500 5.13 16.49 -18.10
C ASP A 500 3.88 16.08 -17.32
N VAL A 501 3.94 14.95 -16.62
CA VAL A 501 2.87 14.46 -15.75
C VAL A 501 2.57 15.44 -14.62
N GLU A 502 3.60 16.00 -13.99
CA GLU A 502 3.46 17.02 -12.93
C GLU A 502 2.73 18.26 -13.42
N LYS A 503 3.07 18.79 -14.60
CA LYS A 503 2.35 19.94 -15.20
C LYS A 503 0.87 19.63 -15.49
N ARG A 504 0.56 18.35 -15.73
CA ARG A 504 -0.78 17.86 -16.06
C ARG A 504 -1.52 17.25 -14.88
N LEU A 505 -0.96 17.32 -13.67
CA LEU A 505 -1.42 16.58 -12.49
C LEU A 505 -2.92 16.79 -12.19
N PHE A 506 -3.41 17.99 -12.45
CA PHE A 506 -4.80 18.39 -12.22
C PHE A 506 -5.65 18.50 -13.50
N LEU A 507 -5.09 18.09 -14.65
CA LEU A 507 -5.75 18.08 -15.96
C LEU A 507 -6.19 16.66 -16.37
N MET A 508 -5.58 15.62 -15.80
CA MET A 508 -5.92 14.23 -16.10
C MET A 508 -7.37 13.91 -15.75
N SER A 509 -8.19 13.55 -16.75
CA SER A 509 -9.55 13.10 -16.50
C SER A 509 -9.61 11.70 -15.89
N PHE A 510 -10.56 11.52 -14.97
CA PHE A 510 -10.89 10.25 -14.37
C PHE A 510 -12.04 9.50 -15.06
N ASP A 511 -12.81 10.16 -15.92
CA ASP A 511 -13.97 9.59 -16.62
C ASP A 511 -13.48 8.58 -17.68
N PRO A 512 -13.91 7.30 -17.62
CA PRO A 512 -13.50 6.29 -18.57
C PRO A 512 -13.96 6.55 -20.01
N ASN A 513 -14.99 7.38 -20.21
CA ASN A 513 -15.48 7.74 -21.55
C ASN A 513 -14.56 8.72 -22.28
N HIS A 514 -13.68 9.43 -21.56
CA HIS A 514 -12.72 10.31 -22.22
C HIS A 514 -11.59 9.52 -22.87
N ALA A 515 -11.19 9.97 -24.06
CA ALA A 515 -10.06 9.39 -24.79
C ALA A 515 -8.77 9.37 -23.93
N PRO A 516 -7.86 8.41 -24.15
CA PRO A 516 -6.62 8.29 -23.38
C PRO A 516 -5.81 9.59 -23.26
N GLU A 517 -5.69 10.37 -24.34
CA GLU A 517 -5.00 11.66 -24.37
C GLU A 517 -5.62 12.69 -23.40
N ILE A 518 -6.95 12.72 -23.27
CA ILE A 518 -7.66 13.58 -22.32
C ILE A 518 -7.51 13.04 -20.89
N ARG A 519 -7.53 11.72 -20.72
CA ARG A 519 -7.21 11.08 -19.44
C ARG A 519 -5.74 11.26 -19.02
N TRP A 520 -4.86 11.64 -19.95
CA TRP A 520 -3.48 12.05 -19.70
C TRP A 520 -3.28 13.58 -19.70
N GLY A 521 -4.37 14.35 -19.68
CA GLY A 521 -4.35 15.80 -19.50
C GLY A 521 -3.75 16.56 -20.68
N ALA A 522 -3.79 16.00 -21.90
CA ALA A 522 -3.49 16.75 -23.11
C ALA A 522 -4.45 17.94 -23.23
N ALA A 523 -3.92 19.13 -23.52
CA ALA A 523 -4.76 20.30 -23.75
C ALA A 523 -5.66 20.05 -24.97
N LEU A 524 -6.94 20.46 -24.89
CA LEU A 524 -7.95 20.16 -25.92
C LEU A 524 -7.59 20.73 -27.30
N ASP A 525 -6.80 21.81 -27.33
CA ASP A 525 -6.31 22.51 -28.51
C ASP A 525 -4.90 22.05 -28.96
N SER A 526 -4.30 21.07 -28.28
CA SER A 526 -2.98 20.56 -28.62
C SER A 526 -2.99 19.63 -29.83
N THR A 527 -1.84 19.49 -30.48
CA THR A 527 -1.59 18.47 -31.52
C THR A 527 -1.67 17.03 -30.98
N GLU A 528 -1.49 16.85 -29.67
CA GLU A 528 -1.66 15.57 -28.98
C GLU A 528 -3.13 15.15 -28.98
N ALA A 529 -4.03 16.08 -28.69
CA ALA A 529 -5.48 15.87 -28.64
C ALA A 529 -6.18 16.09 -30.00
N ALA A 530 -5.52 16.64 -31.01
CA ALA A 530 -6.14 16.93 -32.30
C ALA A 530 -6.83 15.69 -32.91
N GLY A 531 -8.15 15.77 -33.07
CA GLY A 531 -8.96 14.68 -33.64
C GLY A 531 -9.15 13.47 -32.72
N PHE A 532 -8.98 13.62 -31.39
CA PHE A 532 -9.26 12.55 -30.43
C PHE A 532 -10.66 11.96 -30.62
N ARG A 533 -10.82 10.66 -30.39
CA ARG A 533 -12.13 10.01 -30.49
C ARG A 533 -13.02 10.50 -29.35
N GLN A 534 -14.18 11.05 -29.70
CA GLN A 534 -15.14 11.55 -28.72
C GLN A 534 -16.20 10.49 -28.44
N MET A 535 -16.42 10.22 -27.16
CA MET A 535 -17.57 9.46 -26.67
C MET A 535 -18.46 10.41 -25.87
N ILE A 536 -19.77 10.23 -25.94
CA ILE A 536 -20.67 10.90 -25.00
C ILE A 536 -20.44 10.36 -23.59
N THR A 537 -20.74 11.18 -22.58
CA THR A 537 -20.82 10.74 -21.18
C THR A 537 -22.30 10.69 -20.79
N PRO A 538 -22.93 9.50 -20.75
CA PRO A 538 -24.30 9.35 -20.26
C PRO A 538 -24.38 9.72 -18.77
N LEU A 539 -25.53 10.22 -18.33
CA LEU A 539 -25.80 10.53 -16.92
C LEU A 539 -26.69 9.45 -16.31
N ALA A 540 -26.40 9.04 -15.08
CA ALA A 540 -27.25 8.11 -14.34
C ALA A 540 -28.62 8.71 -14.01
N SER A 541 -28.73 10.04 -13.93
CA SER A 541 -30.00 10.76 -13.79
C SER A 541 -30.80 10.88 -15.10
N GLY A 542 -30.21 10.52 -16.25
CA GLY A 542 -30.81 10.63 -17.58
C GLY A 542 -30.16 11.72 -18.44
N GLY A 543 -30.14 11.49 -19.76
CA GLY A 543 -29.45 12.36 -20.71
C GLY A 543 -27.96 12.06 -20.87
N SER A 544 -27.23 12.95 -21.53
CA SER A 544 -25.79 12.79 -21.80
C SER A 544 -25.10 14.13 -22.05
N MET A 545 -23.81 14.21 -21.73
CA MET A 545 -22.93 15.34 -22.09
C MET A 545 -22.02 14.95 -23.24
N SER A 546 -21.54 15.94 -24.01
CA SER A 546 -20.41 15.73 -24.92
C SER A 546 -19.12 15.50 -24.11
N ALA A 547 -18.12 14.82 -24.71
CA ALA A 547 -16.81 14.61 -24.07
C ALA A 547 -16.18 15.93 -23.56
N VAL A 548 -16.24 16.99 -24.36
CA VAL A 548 -15.63 18.27 -24.02
C VAL A 548 -16.39 18.97 -22.88
N GLU A 549 -17.71 18.88 -22.88
CA GLU A 549 -18.56 19.41 -21.81
C GLU A 549 -18.33 18.68 -20.49
N ALA A 550 -18.36 17.34 -20.52
CA ALA A 550 -18.08 16.49 -19.36
C ALA A 550 -16.69 16.79 -18.78
N TYR A 551 -15.67 16.81 -19.63
CA TYR A 551 -14.31 17.17 -19.22
C TYR A 551 -14.24 18.52 -18.50
N ARG A 552 -14.89 19.56 -19.03
CA ARG A 552 -14.91 20.89 -18.41
C ARG A 552 -15.64 20.89 -17.07
N ARG A 553 -16.83 20.26 -17.00
CA ARG A 553 -17.65 20.19 -15.78
C ARG A 553 -16.94 19.46 -14.63
N GLU A 554 -16.09 18.49 -14.97
CA GLU A 554 -15.32 17.72 -13.98
C GLU A 554 -14.04 18.43 -13.48
N GLN A 555 -13.68 19.61 -14.01
CA GLN A 555 -12.39 20.25 -13.72
C GLN A 555 -12.16 20.46 -12.22
N ARG A 556 -13.14 20.98 -11.49
CA ARG A 556 -12.96 21.25 -10.05
C ARG A 556 -12.84 19.99 -9.20
N LEU A 557 -13.42 18.88 -9.66
CA LEU A 557 -13.24 17.57 -9.01
C LEU A 557 -11.80 17.08 -9.13
N ARG A 558 -11.10 17.39 -10.23
CA ARG A 558 -9.69 17.02 -10.42
C ARG A 558 -8.75 17.72 -9.45
N TYR A 559 -9.13 18.85 -8.85
CA TYR A 559 -8.33 19.53 -7.81
C TYR A 559 -8.36 18.87 -6.44
N ARG A 560 -9.27 17.91 -6.21
CA ARG A 560 -9.36 17.22 -4.91
C ARG A 560 -8.18 16.27 -4.68
N LEU A 561 -7.70 16.26 -3.45
CA LEU A 561 -6.62 15.38 -2.98
C LEU A 561 -7.13 14.19 -2.17
N SER A 562 -8.40 14.21 -1.76
CA SER A 562 -9.03 13.17 -0.97
C SER A 562 -10.43 12.86 -1.48
N ARG A 563 -10.89 11.65 -1.16
CA ARG A 563 -12.21 11.13 -1.51
C ARG A 563 -13.28 11.93 -0.77
N LYS A 564 -14.35 12.32 -1.48
CA LYS A 564 -15.50 12.99 -0.87
C LYS A 564 -16.44 11.93 -0.28
N GLU A 565 -16.93 12.17 0.93
CA GLU A 565 -18.02 11.39 1.52
C GLU A 565 -19.38 11.88 1.00
N GLY A 566 -20.32 10.95 0.84
CA GLY A 566 -21.67 11.27 0.35
C GLY A 566 -21.71 11.64 -1.14
N ARG A 567 -22.83 12.23 -1.58
CA ARG A 567 -23.06 12.51 -3.01
C ARG A 567 -21.99 13.44 -3.57
N THR A 568 -21.47 13.07 -4.75
CA THR A 568 -20.58 13.96 -5.50
C THR A 568 -21.41 15.11 -6.07
N SER A 569 -20.94 16.34 -5.85
CA SER A 569 -21.56 17.51 -6.45
C SER A 569 -20.74 17.94 -7.64
N PHE A 570 -21.43 18.22 -8.74
CA PHE A 570 -20.85 18.80 -9.95
C PHE A 570 -21.10 20.32 -10.02
N ASP A 571 -21.63 20.91 -8.95
CA ASP A 571 -21.69 22.36 -8.82
C ASP A 571 -20.31 22.91 -8.47
N ASP A 572 -19.99 24.02 -9.12
CA ASP A 572 -18.70 24.66 -9.02
C ASP A 572 -18.43 25.16 -7.59
N VAL A 573 -19.46 25.65 -6.90
CA VAL A 573 -19.37 26.19 -5.53
C VAL A 573 -19.01 25.14 -4.49
N ASP A 574 -19.30 23.87 -4.76
CA ASP A 574 -19.04 22.76 -3.83
C ASP A 574 -17.61 22.21 -3.97
N ASN A 575 -16.84 22.70 -4.94
CA ASN A 575 -15.54 22.16 -5.30
C ASN A 575 -14.45 23.25 -5.34
N PRO A 576 -13.17 22.88 -5.08
CA PRO A 576 -12.07 23.84 -5.12
C PRO A 576 -11.99 24.56 -6.46
N ALA A 577 -11.73 25.87 -6.45
CA ALA A 577 -11.52 26.64 -7.67
C ALA A 577 -10.16 26.36 -8.34
N GLY A 578 -9.21 25.80 -7.60
CA GLY A 578 -7.86 25.47 -8.05
C GLY A 578 -7.20 24.39 -7.16
N PRO A 579 -5.96 24.00 -7.49
CA PRO A 579 -5.17 23.08 -6.67
C PRO A 579 -5.04 23.54 -5.22
N LEU A 580 -5.22 22.61 -4.27
CA LEU A 580 -5.22 22.90 -2.84
C LEU A 580 -3.83 22.92 -2.18
N LYS A 581 -2.82 22.36 -2.85
CA LYS A 581 -1.44 22.27 -2.35
C LYS A 581 -0.46 22.79 -3.41
N GLN A 582 0.59 23.42 -2.92
CA GLN A 582 1.69 23.96 -3.72
C GLN A 582 2.68 22.87 -4.14
N LEU A 583 3.20 22.95 -5.37
CA LEU A 583 4.25 22.07 -5.87
C LEU A 583 5.58 22.27 -5.09
N LEU A 584 6.54 21.35 -5.24
CA LEU A 584 7.79 21.43 -4.48
C LEU A 584 8.55 22.74 -4.74
N GLU A 585 8.65 23.17 -6.00
CA GLU A 585 9.28 24.43 -6.40
C GLU A 585 8.67 25.63 -5.68
N GLU A 586 7.34 25.71 -5.66
CA GLU A 586 6.58 26.78 -5.02
C GLU A 586 6.81 26.80 -3.50
N ARG A 587 6.81 25.62 -2.86
CA ARG A 587 7.07 25.52 -1.42
C ARG A 587 8.50 25.91 -1.06
N LEU A 588 9.47 25.51 -1.87
CA LEU A 588 10.88 25.78 -1.64
C LEU A 588 11.31 27.19 -2.04
N ALA A 589 10.53 27.92 -2.83
CA ALA A 589 10.81 29.31 -3.24
C ALA A 589 11.17 30.23 -2.06
N ARG A 590 10.52 30.03 -0.91
CA ARG A 590 10.80 30.77 0.34
C ARG A 590 12.24 30.64 0.84
N TYR A 591 12.93 29.54 0.53
CA TYR A 591 14.33 29.32 0.91
C TYR A 591 15.31 29.83 -0.15
N LEU A 592 14.82 30.12 -1.35
CA LEU A 592 15.62 30.62 -2.48
C LEU A 592 15.72 32.14 -2.51
N GLY A 593 14.99 32.84 -1.64
CA GLY A 593 14.85 34.31 -1.69
C GLY A 593 13.96 34.78 -2.84
N MET A 594 13.13 33.88 -3.38
CA MET A 594 12.09 34.20 -4.36
C MET A 594 10.82 34.54 -3.58
N ASN A 595 10.21 35.69 -3.86
CA ASN A 595 8.87 35.98 -3.31
C ASN A 595 7.89 34.95 -3.89
N PRO A 596 7.09 34.27 -3.05
CA PRO A 596 6.16 33.22 -3.49
C PRO A 596 5.02 33.75 -4.35
#